data_AF-A0AAN4P9V8-F1
#
_entry.id   AF-A0AAN4P9V8-F1
#
_cell.length_a   1.000
_cell.length_b   1.000
_cell.length_c   1.000
_cell.angle_alpha   90.00
_cell.angle_beta   90.00
_cell.angle_gamma   90.00
#
_symmetry.space_group_name_H-M   'P 1'
#
loop_
_entity.id
_entity.type
_entity.pdbx_description
1 polymer ?
#
loop_
_entity_poly.entity_id
_entity_poly.type
_entity_poly.pdbx_seq_one_letter_code
_entity_poly.pdbx_strand_id
1 'polypeptide(L)' 'MYKESYFDGGLFSYIGHVILAILITVLTLGICAPWGMCILYNWKIKHTVIDGHRLYFDGTAMQLFGN' A
#
# COMPACT_ATOMS: atom_id res chain seq x y z
N MET A 1 2.67 -17.75 -24.16
CA MET A 1 1.80 -18.06 -23.01
C MET A 1 1.67 -16.77 -22.23
N TYR A 2 0.59 -16.01 -22.43
CA TYR A 2 0.35 -14.78 -21.68
C TYR A 2 0.08 -15.20 -20.23
N LYS A 3 0.90 -14.76 -19.28
CA LYS A 3 0.59 -15.01 -17.87
C LYS A 3 -0.45 -13.97 -17.47
N GLU A 4 -1.57 -14.46 -16.96
CA GLU A 4 -2.68 -13.64 -16.53
C GLU A 4 -2.21 -12.65 -15.45
N SER A 5 -2.53 -11.38 -15.63
CA SER A 5 -2.34 -10.37 -14.60
C SER A 5 -3.64 -10.28 -13.82
N TYR A 6 -3.59 -10.53 -12.52
CA TYR A 6 -4.77 -10.56 -11.67
C TYR A 6 -4.55 -9.77 -10.39
N PHE A 7 -5.65 -9.26 -9.85
CA PHE A 7 -5.67 -8.47 -8.63
C PHE A 7 -6.49 -9.22 -7.58
N ASP A 8 -5.82 -9.75 -6.56
CA ASP A 8 -6.41 -10.56 -5.48
C ASP A 8 -6.70 -9.70 -4.23
N GLY A 9 -7.04 -8.43 -4.42
CA GLY A 9 -7.28 -7.48 -3.34
C GLY A 9 -8.67 -7.59 -2.75
N GLY A 10 -8.77 -8.02 -1.49
CA GLY A 10 -10.03 -8.04 -0.74
C GLY A 10 -10.41 -6.67 -0.19
N LEU A 11 -11.65 -6.22 -0.45
CA LEU A 11 -12.17 -4.92 0.00
C LEU A 11 -12.08 -4.73 1.53
N PHE A 12 -12.35 -5.81 2.28
CA PHE A 12 -12.24 -5.82 3.75
C PHE A 12 -10.80 -5.55 4.23
N SER A 13 -9.81 -6.13 3.55
CA SER A 13 -8.41 -5.93 3.90
C SER A 13 -7.96 -4.51 3.56
N TYR A 14 -8.46 -3.93 2.46
CA TYR A 14 -8.23 -2.52 2.12
C TYR A 14 -8.78 -1.58 3.20
N ILE A 15 -10.02 -1.78 3.64
CA ILE A 15 -10.66 -0.95 4.67
C ILE A 15 -9.87 -1.01 5.99
N GLY A 16 -9.41 -2.21 6.39
CA GLY A 16 -8.55 -2.36 7.57
C GLY A 16 -7.24 -1.56 7.48
N HIS A 17 -6.58 -1.59 6.31
CA HIS A 17 -5.35 -0.82 6.09
C HIS A 17 -5.60 0.70 6.07
N VAL A 18 -6.72 1.14 5.50
CA VAL A 18 -7.14 2.55 5.51
C VAL A 18 -7.40 3.03 6.94
N ILE A 19 -8.12 2.26 7.75
CA ILE A 19 -8.39 2.61 9.16
C ILE A 19 -7.08 2.70 9.94
N LEU A 20 -6.16 1.75 9.74
CA LEU A 20 -4.85 1.79 10.38
C LEU A 20 -4.03 3.02 9.96
N ALA A 21 -4.02 3.33 8.66
CA ALA A 21 -3.34 4.51 8.13
C ALA A 21 -3.93 5.81 8.71
N ILE A 22 -5.26 5.93 8.78
CA ILE A 22 -5.94 7.07 9.38
C ILE A 22 -5.62 7.16 10.87
N LEU A 23 -5.69 6.05 11.61
CA LEU A 23 -5.38 6.00 13.04
C LEU A 23 -3.96 6.52 13.33
N ILE A 24 -2.97 6.04 12.56
CA ILE A 24 -1.57 6.50 12.66
C ILE A 24 -1.47 7.99 12.33
N THR A 25 -2.15 8.45 11.28
CA THR A 25 -2.10 9.85 10.84
C THR A 25 -2.73 10.78 11.87
N VAL A 26 -3.86 10.39 12.47
CA VAL A 26 -4.57 11.16 13.51
C VAL A 26 -3.78 11.17 14.82
N LEU A 27 -3.25 10.02 15.26
CA LEU A 27 -2.44 9.91 16.47
C LEU A 27 -1.16 10.75 16.41
N THR A 28 -0.59 10.90 15.21
CA THR A 28 0.66 11.66 15.00
C THR A 28 0.42 13.10 14.56
N LEU A 29 -0.84 13.60 14.63
CA LEU A 29 -1.23 14.95 14.17
C LEU A 29 -0.81 15.25 12.72
N GLY A 30 -0.78 14.24 11.86
CA GLY A 30 -0.43 14.37 10.44
C GLY A 30 1.05 14.19 10.10
N ILE A 31 1.94 14.05 11.10
CA ILE A 31 3.39 13.89 10.88
C ILE A 31 3.70 12.58 10.13
N CYS A 32 2.93 11.51 10.38
CA CYS A 32 3.14 10.21 9.73
C CYS A 32 2.17 9.94 8.56
N ALA A 33 1.57 10.97 7.97
CA ALA A 33 0.77 10.83 6.73
C ALA A 33 1.45 10.01 5.60
N PRO A 34 2.75 10.17 5.29
CA PRO A 34 3.39 9.35 4.24
C PRO A 34 3.53 7.88 4.63
N TRP A 35 3.66 7.57 5.92
CA TRP A 35 3.70 6.19 6.40
C TRP A 35 2.37 5.49 6.17
N GLY A 36 1.25 6.17 6.44
CA GLY A 36 -0.08 5.67 6.11
C GLY A 36 -0.27 5.39 4.61
N MET A 37 0.22 6.29 3.76
CA MET A 37 0.21 6.10 2.30
C MET A 37 1.08 4.91 1.88
N CYS A 38 2.30 4.77 2.39
CA CYS A 38 3.16 3.61 2.10
C CYS A 38 2.49 2.29 2.48
N ILE A 39 1.79 2.21 3.61
CA ILE A 39 1.05 1.01 4.03
C ILE A 39 -0.04 0.66 3.00
N LEU A 40 -0.78 1.66 2.53
CA LEU A 40 -1.83 1.47 1.50
C LEU A 40 -1.25 1.02 0.15
N TYR A 41 -0.17 1.67 -0.29
CA TYR A 41 0.50 1.35 -1.55
C TYR A 41 1.13 -0.05 -1.49
N ASN A 42 1.78 -0.38 -0.39
CA ASN A 42 2.33 -1.73 -0.15
C ASN A 42 1.23 -2.79 -0.23
N TRP A 43 0.08 -2.54 0.40
CA TRP A 43 -1.07 -3.44 0.32
C TRP A 43 -1.53 -3.63 -1.14
N LYS A 44 -1.79 -2.52 -1.86
CA LYS A 44 -2.26 -2.57 -3.25
C LYS A 44 -1.26 -3.31 -4.17
N ILE A 45 0.04 -3.04 -4.01
CA ILE A 45 1.09 -3.65 -4.81
C ILE A 45 1.23 -5.15 -4.49
N LYS A 46 1.19 -5.54 -3.21
CA LYS A 46 1.17 -6.96 -2.82
C LYS A 46 -0.03 -7.72 -3.36
N HIS A 47 -1.16 -7.07 -3.58
CA HIS A 47 -2.35 -7.70 -4.14
C HIS A 47 -2.42 -7.62 -5.67
N THR A 48 -1.41 -7.01 -6.32
CA THR A 48 -1.29 -6.95 -7.78
C THR A 48 -0.25 -7.97 -8.26
N VAL A 49 -0.68 -8.88 -9.13
CA VAL A 49 0.20 -9.83 -9.82
C VAL A 49 0.20 -9.45 -11.30
N ILE A 50 1.38 -9.12 -11.83
CA ILE A 50 1.57 -8.79 -13.25
C ILE A 50 2.44 -9.86 -13.87
N ASP A 51 2.00 -10.45 -14.97
CA ASP A 51 2.73 -11.53 -15.66
C ASP A 51 3.14 -12.67 -14.70
N GLY A 52 2.25 -13.08 -13.80
CA GLY A 52 2.54 -14.12 -12.78
C GLY A 52 3.59 -13.73 -11.72
N HIS A 53 4.11 -12.50 -11.74
CA HIS A 53 5.04 -11.98 -10.74
C HIS A 53 4.29 -11.10 -9.75
N ARG A 54 4.40 -11.44 -8.46
CA ARG A 54 3.83 -10.64 -7.37
C ARG A 54 4.73 -9.44 -7.12
N LEU A 55 4.16 -8.24 -7.25
CA LEU A 55 4.91 -7.03 -7.02
C LEU A 55 5.14 -6.84 -5.51
N TYR A 56 6.29 -6.27 -5.18
CA TYR A 56 6.64 -5.85 -3.81
C TYR A 56 6.95 -4.36 -3.82
N PHE A 57 6.50 -3.68 -2.78
CA PHE A 57 6.77 -2.26 -2.60
C PHE A 57 7.94 -2.09 -1.63
N ASP A 58 9.06 -1.59 -2.16
CA ASP A 58 10.27 -1.26 -1.39
C ASP A 58 10.34 0.24 -1.02
N GLY A 59 9.27 1.00 -1.34
CA GLY A 59 9.24 2.44 -1.12
C GLY A 59 9.08 2.79 0.36
N THR A 60 9.94 3.68 0.86
CA THR A 60 9.79 4.24 2.21
C THR A 60 9.05 5.57 2.18
N ALA A 61 8.32 5.86 3.26
CA ALA A 61 7.53 7.08 3.43
C ALA A 61 8.36 8.37 3.26
N MET A 62 9.66 8.32 3.52
CA MET A 62 10.56 9.46 3.29
C MET A 62 10.87 9.72 1.81
N GLN A 63 10.85 8.69 0.94
CA GLN A 63 11.01 8.88 -0.52
C GLN A 63 9.81 9.58 -1.15
N LEU A 64 8.66 9.60 -0.49
CA LEU A 64 7.50 10.39 -0.90
C LEU A 64 7.64 11.89 -0.57
N PHE A 65 8.52 12.24 0.37
CA PHE A 65 8.74 13.62 0.83
C PHE A 65 9.98 14.29 0.23
N GLY A 66 10.90 13.55 -0.39
CA GLY A 66 12.07 14.09 -1.06
C GLY A 66 12.33 13.38 -2.39
N ASN A 67 12.20 14.11 -3.49
CA ASN A 67 12.79 13.78 -4.79
C ASN A 67 14.25 14.25 -4.78
#